data_AF-A0A2R5L1N4-F1
#
_entry.id   AF-A0A2R5L1N4-F1
#
_cell.length_a   1.000
_cell.length_b   1.000
_cell.length_c   1.000
_cell.angle_alpha   90.00
_cell.angle_beta   90.00
_cell.angle_gamma   90.00
#
_symmetry.space_group_name_H-M   'P 1'
#
loop_
_entity.id
_entity.type
_entity.pdbx_description
1 polymer ?
#
loop_
_entity_poly.entity_id
_entity_poly.type
_entity_poly.pdbx_seq_one_letter_code
_entity_poly.pdbx_strand_id
1 'polypeptide(L)'
;PNATQPLMYQKIKNHITPREIYAQKLEKEGVIKSGYAKQLVIDYRDALDNGECVVKEWEKTEKVNMHWAKYLKHDWDEPYVAKFSKKRLIELAKSICAYPENHEAQGRVKKIYTGRQLMAKGEKPCDW
;
A
#
# COMPACT_ATOMS: atom_id res chain seq x y z
N PRO A 1 7.90 -12.62 -32.99
CA PRO A 1 9.29 -12.58 -32.47
C PRO A 1 10.38 -12.92 -33.49
N ASN A 2 10.18 -13.95 -34.32
CA ASN A 2 11.15 -14.35 -35.35
C ASN A 2 11.49 -13.23 -36.35
N ALA A 3 10.56 -12.32 -36.61
CA ALA A 3 10.77 -11.18 -37.52
C ALA A 3 11.93 -10.26 -37.10
N THR A 4 12.23 -10.17 -35.80
CA THR A 4 13.29 -9.30 -35.27
C THR A 4 14.45 -10.07 -34.64
N GLN A 5 14.21 -11.29 -34.12
CA GLN A 5 15.21 -12.10 -33.40
C GLN A 5 15.18 -13.58 -33.81
N PRO A 6 15.44 -13.91 -35.09
CA PRO A 6 15.25 -15.27 -35.61
C PRO A 6 16.19 -16.30 -34.97
N LEU A 7 17.47 -15.97 -34.78
CA LEU A 7 18.46 -16.89 -34.21
C LEU A 7 18.17 -17.26 -32.75
N MET A 8 17.68 -16.29 -31.96
CA MET A 8 17.32 -16.51 -30.57
C MET A 8 16.16 -17.50 -30.46
N TYR A 9 15.10 -17.29 -31.23
CA TYR A 9 13.91 -18.15 -31.18
C TYR A 9 14.12 -19.51 -31.83
N GLN A 10 15.03 -19.64 -32.81
CA GLN A 10 15.50 -20.95 -33.28
C GLN A 10 16.09 -21.79 -32.13
N LYS A 11 16.90 -21.18 -31.26
CA LYS A 11 17.43 -21.86 -30.07
C LYS A 11 16.33 -22.17 -29.05
N ILE A 12 15.45 -21.20 -28.74
CA ILE A 12 14.35 -21.40 -27.78
C ILE A 12 13.43 -22.54 -28.22
N LYS A 13 13.08 -22.63 -29.51
CA LYS A 13 12.17 -23.67 -30.03
C LYS A 13 12.69 -25.09 -29.78
N ASN A 14 14.01 -25.27 -29.78
CA ASN A 14 14.67 -26.56 -29.55
C ASN A 14 15.08 -26.77 -28.09
N HIS A 15 14.87 -25.78 -27.22
CA HIS A 15 15.25 -25.85 -25.82
C HIS A 15 14.07 -26.36 -24.99
N ILE A 16 14.31 -27.43 -24.23
CA ILE A 16 13.31 -27.97 -23.30
C ILE A 16 12.96 -26.93 -22.22
N THR A 17 11.71 -26.95 -21.76
CA THR A 17 11.22 -25.95 -20.80
C THR A 17 11.89 -26.10 -19.42
N PRO A 18 11.99 -25.03 -18.61
CA PRO A 18 12.54 -25.12 -17.25
C PRO A 18 11.87 -26.18 -16.37
N ARG A 19 10.55 -26.31 -16.46
CA ARG A 19 9.76 -27.34 -15.76
C ARG A 19 10.26 -28.74 -16.12
N GLU A 20 10.44 -29.00 -17.41
CA GLU A 20 10.87 -30.31 -17.92
C GLU A 20 12.33 -30.62 -17.53
N ILE A 21 13.22 -29.63 -17.58
CA ILE A 21 14.62 -29.77 -17.13
C ILE A 21 14.67 -30.21 -15.66
N TYR A 22 13.90 -29.54 -14.80
CA TYR A 22 13.92 -29.82 -13.37
C TYR A 22 13.23 -31.16 -13.05
N ALA A 23 12.13 -31.49 -13.73
CA ALA A 23 11.48 -32.80 -13.61
C ALA A 23 12.44 -33.94 -13.97
N GLN A 24 13.14 -33.84 -15.11
CA GLN A 24 14.12 -34.85 -15.53
C GLN A 24 15.28 -34.97 -14.55
N LYS A 25 15.71 -33.85 -13.94
CA LYS A 25 16.74 -33.86 -12.89
C LYS A 25 16.26 -34.66 -11.67
N LEU A 26 15.06 -34.36 -11.16
CA LEU A 26 14.50 -35.05 -10.00
C LEU A 26 14.19 -36.53 -10.25
N GLU A 27 13.76 -36.89 -11.46
CA GLU A 27 13.57 -38.29 -11.87
C GLU A 27 14.92 -39.03 -11.90
N LYS A 28 15.98 -38.41 -12.44
CA LYS A 28 17.34 -38.98 -12.44
C LYS A 28 17.91 -39.14 -11.03
N GLU A 29 17.61 -38.21 -10.15
CA GLU A 29 18.01 -38.25 -8.73
C GLU A 29 17.12 -39.20 -7.91
N GLY A 30 16.08 -39.79 -8.50
CA GLY A 30 15.16 -40.71 -7.82
C GLY A 30 14.24 -40.05 -6.79
N VAL A 31 14.19 -38.71 -6.76
CA VAL A 31 13.34 -37.93 -5.83
C VAL A 31 11.87 -38.07 -6.19
N ILE A 32 11.56 -38.16 -7.48
CA ILE A 32 10.21 -38.38 -8.00
C ILE A 32 10.18 -39.59 -8.94
N LYS A 33 9.03 -40.27 -9.01
CA LYS A 33 8.83 -41.38 -9.95
C LYS A 33 8.68 -40.85 -11.38
N SER A 34 9.06 -41.68 -12.35
CA SER A 34 8.82 -41.35 -13.76
C SER A 34 7.35 -41.08 -14.03
N GLY A 35 7.06 -39.97 -14.70
CA GLY A 35 5.69 -39.57 -15.04
C GLY A 35 4.95 -38.80 -13.95
N TYR A 36 5.50 -38.68 -12.73
CA TYR A 36 4.92 -37.88 -11.65
C TYR A 36 4.73 -36.41 -12.07
N ALA A 37 5.74 -35.82 -12.70
CA ALA A 37 5.66 -34.44 -13.18
C ALA A 37 4.64 -34.23 -14.30
N LYS A 38 4.26 -35.29 -15.04
CA LYS A 38 3.18 -35.23 -16.04
C LYS A 38 1.82 -35.21 -15.36
N GLN A 39 1.64 -36.01 -14.31
CA GLN A 39 0.41 -36.03 -13.53
C GLN A 39 0.12 -34.65 -12.92
N LEU A 40 1.12 -33.99 -12.34
CA LEU A 40 0.97 -32.63 -11.80
C LEU A 40 0.48 -31.61 -12.84
N VAL A 41 0.83 -31.76 -14.12
CA VAL A 41 0.35 -30.87 -15.20
C VAL A 41 -1.12 -31.15 -15.53
N ILE A 42 -1.53 -32.42 -15.47
CA ILE A 42 -2.92 -32.81 -15.68
C ILE A 42 -3.77 -32.28 -14.54
N ASP A 43 -3.40 -32.59 -13.29
CA ASP A 43 -4.13 -32.17 -12.09
C ASP A 43 -4.27 -30.63 -12.02
N TYR A 44 -3.21 -29.90 -12.35
CA TYR A 44 -3.25 -28.44 -12.35
C TYR A 44 -4.13 -27.87 -13.47
N ARG A 45 -4.18 -28.52 -14.63
CA ARG A 45 -5.09 -28.11 -15.71
C ARG A 45 -6.54 -28.37 -15.32
N ASP A 46 -6.82 -29.55 -14.78
CA ASP A 46 -8.18 -29.92 -14.35
C ASP A 46 -8.70 -28.96 -13.27
N ALA A 47 -7.85 -28.57 -12.31
CA ALA A 47 -8.19 -27.56 -11.30
C ALA A 47 -8.52 -26.18 -11.90
N LEU A 48 -7.76 -25.75 -12.93
CA LEU A 48 -8.05 -24.50 -13.65
C LEU A 48 -9.35 -24.58 -14.45
N ASP A 49 -9.60 -25.70 -15.13
CA ASP A 49 -10.82 -25.92 -15.94
C ASP A 49 -12.08 -25.97 -15.04
N ASN A 50 -11.95 -26.49 -13.82
CA ASN A 50 -13.00 -26.49 -12.81
C ASN A 50 -13.19 -25.12 -12.11
N GLY A 51 -12.33 -24.14 -12.36
CA GLY A 51 -12.36 -22.83 -11.70
C GLY A 51 -11.98 -22.88 -10.21
N GLU A 52 -11.23 -23.91 -9.80
CA GLU A 52 -10.77 -24.07 -8.42
C GLU A 52 -9.68 -23.05 -8.05
N CYS A 53 -9.55 -22.76 -6.76
CA CYS A 53 -8.42 -21.99 -6.28
C CYS A 53 -7.16 -22.88 -6.25
N VAL A 54 -6.25 -22.65 -7.19
CA VAL A 54 -4.99 -23.42 -7.31
C VAL A 54 -3.89 -22.98 -6.32
N VAL A 55 -4.15 -21.97 -5.51
CA VAL A 55 -3.24 -21.47 -4.48
C VAL A 55 -3.67 -22.06 -3.14
N LYS A 56 -2.91 -23.04 -2.62
CA LYS A 56 -3.28 -23.79 -1.40
C LYS A 56 -3.28 -22.92 -0.16
N GLU A 57 -2.41 -21.92 -0.14
CA GLU A 57 -2.24 -20.95 0.93
C GLU A 57 -3.23 -19.79 0.81
N TRP A 58 -4.12 -19.80 -0.20
CA TRP A 58 -5.13 -18.78 -0.33
C TRP A 58 -6.18 -18.97 0.75
N GLU A 59 -6.14 -18.09 1.72
CA GLU A 59 -7.23 -17.88 2.64
C GLU A 59 -8.03 -16.67 2.18
N LYS A 60 -9.35 -16.78 2.28
CA LYS A 60 -10.23 -15.63 2.09
C LYS A 60 -9.96 -14.66 3.23
N THR A 61 -9.05 -13.72 3.01
CA THR A 61 -8.84 -12.63 3.96
C THR A 61 -10.17 -11.90 4.06
N GLU A 62 -10.76 -11.85 5.25
CA GLU A 62 -11.78 -10.84 5.50
C GLU A 62 -11.11 -9.52 5.16
N LYS A 63 -11.61 -8.83 4.13
CA LYS A 63 -11.17 -7.48 3.83
C LYS A 63 -11.19 -6.78 5.16
N VAL A 64 -10.04 -6.26 5.61
CA VAL A 64 -10.00 -5.38 6.78
C VAL A 64 -10.95 -4.26 6.40
N ASN A 65 -12.20 -4.38 6.87
CA ASN A 65 -13.29 -3.53 6.45
C ASN A 65 -13.03 -2.22 7.16
N MET A 66 -12.21 -1.39 6.54
CA MET A 66 -12.16 0.01 6.84
C MET A 66 -13.54 0.54 6.40
N HIS A 67 -14.51 0.45 7.32
CA HIS A 67 -15.91 0.79 7.10
C HIS A 67 -16.05 2.31 7.01
N TRP A 68 -15.52 2.89 5.94
CA TRP A 68 -15.74 4.29 5.57
C TRP A 68 -17.17 4.54 5.07
N ALA A 69 -17.99 3.50 4.94
CA ALA A 69 -19.37 3.59 4.47
C ALA A 69 -20.22 4.62 5.22
N LYS A 70 -19.90 4.93 6.47
CA LYS A 70 -20.59 5.97 7.27
C LYS A 70 -20.17 7.41 6.92
N TYR A 71 -19.07 7.58 6.18
CA TYR A 71 -18.46 8.86 5.81
C TYR A 71 -18.47 9.09 4.29
N LEU A 72 -19.04 8.16 3.53
CA LEU A 72 -19.18 8.25 2.07
C LEU A 72 -20.64 8.57 1.76
N LYS A 73 -20.89 9.29 0.65
CA LYS A 73 -22.22 9.78 0.19
C LYS A 73 -22.75 11.03 0.89
N HIS A 74 -21.84 11.90 1.32
CA HIS A 74 -22.19 13.27 1.68
C HIS A 74 -22.10 14.16 0.44
N ASP A 75 -23.05 15.07 0.27
CA ASP A 75 -22.97 16.11 -0.77
C ASP A 75 -22.01 17.23 -0.33
N TRP A 76 -21.56 18.05 -1.28
CA TRP A 76 -20.54 19.07 -1.02
C TRP A 76 -21.00 20.18 -0.05
N ASP A 77 -22.32 20.36 0.10
CA ASP A 77 -22.99 21.39 0.91
C ASP A 77 -23.61 20.85 2.20
N GLU A 78 -23.27 19.60 2.58
CA GLU A 78 -23.85 18.99 3.78
C GLU A 78 -23.50 19.77 5.05
N PRO A 79 -24.49 20.11 5.90
CA PRO A 79 -24.23 20.86 7.12
C PRO A 79 -23.36 20.06 8.10
N TYR A 80 -22.34 20.71 8.63
CA TYR A 80 -21.46 20.13 9.64
C TYR A 80 -21.22 21.09 10.81
N VAL A 81 -20.66 20.58 11.90
CA VAL A 81 -20.33 21.40 13.07
C VAL A 81 -19.08 22.24 12.78
N ALA A 82 -19.28 23.42 12.22
CA ALA A 82 -18.21 24.37 11.90
C ALA A 82 -17.77 25.23 13.09
N LYS A 83 -18.51 25.19 14.21
CA LYS A 83 -18.23 26.01 15.40
C LYS A 83 -17.29 25.29 16.35
N PHE A 84 -16.37 26.06 16.94
CA PHE A 84 -15.44 25.57 17.94
C PHE A 84 -15.39 26.51 19.14
N SER A 85 -15.11 25.96 20.33
CA SER A 85 -15.07 26.76 21.56
C SER A 85 -13.90 27.74 21.52
N LYS A 86 -14.19 29.04 21.68
CA LYS A 86 -13.17 30.10 21.75
C LYS A 86 -12.15 29.85 22.86
N LYS A 87 -12.63 29.40 24.04
CA LYS A 87 -11.74 29.06 25.16
C LYS A 87 -10.74 27.98 24.77
N ARG A 88 -11.23 26.89 24.16
CA ARG A 88 -10.38 25.78 23.71
C ARG A 88 -9.43 26.20 22.57
N LEU A 89 -9.88 27.06 21.66
CA LEU A 89 -9.04 27.61 20.60
C LEU A 89 -7.84 28.39 21.16
N ILE A 90 -8.06 29.21 22.19
CA ILE A 90 -7.00 29.98 22.86
C ILE A 90 -6.01 29.06 23.58
N GLU A 91 -6.49 27.99 24.24
CA GLU A 91 -5.63 26.99 24.87
C GLU A 91 -4.73 26.29 23.85
N LEU A 92 -5.29 25.87 22.70
CA LEU A 92 -4.53 25.26 21.61
C LEU A 92 -3.51 26.23 21.02
N ALA A 93 -3.88 27.49 20.80
CA ALA A 93 -2.98 28.51 20.28
C ALA A 93 -1.77 28.74 21.21
N LYS A 94 -1.99 28.76 22.54
CA LYS A 94 -0.90 28.84 23.53
C LYS A 94 0.00 27.60 23.46
N SER A 95 -0.58 26.41 23.35
CA SER A 95 0.16 25.15 23.27
C SER A 95 1.02 25.04 22.01
N ILE A 96 0.49 25.44 20.85
CA ILE A 96 1.20 25.37 19.57
C ILE A 96 2.33 26.42 19.51
N CYS A 97 2.17 27.55 20.22
CA CYS A 97 3.19 28.58 20.29
C CYS A 97 4.24 28.35 21.39
N ALA A 98 4.15 27.26 22.15
CA ALA A 98 5.11 26.90 23.19
C ALA A 98 6.18 25.98 22.62
N TYR A 99 7.44 26.25 22.94
CA TYR A 99 8.58 25.40 22.60
C TYR A 99 9.60 25.44 23.76
N PRO A 100 10.47 24.42 23.90
CA PRO A 100 11.42 24.35 24.99
C PRO A 100 12.33 25.58 25.07
N GLU A 101 12.63 26.06 26.28
CA GLU A 101 13.47 27.25 26.48
C GLU A 101 14.90 27.06 25.95
N ASN A 102 15.38 25.82 25.93
CA ASN A 102 16.69 25.43 25.38
C ASN A 102 16.69 25.28 23.85
N HIS A 103 15.58 25.52 23.16
CA HIS A 103 15.49 25.47 21.71
C HIS A 103 15.65 26.88 21.10
N GLU A 104 16.82 27.16 20.52
CA GLU A 104 17.09 28.44 19.89
C GLU A 104 16.45 28.53 18.49
N ALA A 105 15.31 29.23 18.41
CA ALA A 105 14.64 29.51 17.15
C ALA A 105 15.33 30.68 16.40
N GLN A 106 15.43 30.57 15.08
CA GLN A 106 15.90 31.66 14.21
C GLN A 106 15.06 32.93 14.40
N GLY A 107 15.67 34.12 14.35
CA GLY A 107 15.02 35.37 14.76
C GLY A 107 13.69 35.71 14.05
N ARG A 108 13.53 35.37 12.77
CA ARG A 108 12.25 35.53 12.05
C ARG A 108 11.20 34.53 12.53
N VAL A 109 11.60 33.29 12.84
CA VAL A 109 10.71 32.27 13.40
C VAL A 109 10.21 32.72 14.78
N LYS A 110 11.11 33.21 15.65
CA LYS A 110 10.72 33.77 16.96
C LYS A 110 9.70 34.89 16.82
N LYS A 111 9.90 35.81 15.86
CA LYS A 111 8.95 36.90 15.57
C LYS A 111 7.57 36.40 15.15
N ILE A 112 7.49 35.33 14.35
CA ILE A 112 6.23 34.69 13.96
C ILE A 112 5.51 34.11 15.19
N TYR A 113 6.22 33.37 16.04
CA TYR A 113 5.65 32.76 17.24
C TYR A 113 5.15 33.80 18.24
N THR A 114 5.91 34.88 18.49
CA THR A 114 5.44 36.01 19.30
C THR A 114 4.20 36.66 18.67
N GLY A 115 4.18 36.83 17.35
CA GLY A 115 3.01 37.33 16.62
C GLY A 115 1.75 36.48 16.84
N ARG A 116 1.88 35.15 16.78
CA ARG A 116 0.77 34.20 17.04
C ARG A 116 0.30 34.23 18.49
N GLN A 117 1.19 34.44 19.45
CA GLN A 117 0.81 34.64 20.85
C GLN A 117 -0.03 35.91 21.05
N LEU A 118 0.31 37.01 20.36
CA LEU A 118 -0.49 38.24 20.38
C LEU A 118 -1.87 38.04 19.74
N MET A 119 -1.96 37.25 18.67
CA MET A 119 -3.24 36.86 18.07
C MET A 119 -4.10 36.04 19.02
N ALA A 120 -3.51 35.08 19.73
CA ALA A 120 -4.21 34.27 20.73
C ALA A 120 -4.78 35.10 21.89
N LYS A 121 -4.16 36.25 22.21
CA LYS A 121 -4.63 37.22 23.20
C LYS A 121 -5.68 38.20 22.64
N GLY A 122 -5.86 38.25 21.32
CA GLY A 122 -6.73 39.22 20.65
C GLY A 122 -6.10 40.60 20.49
N GLU A 123 -4.80 40.74 20.73
CA GLU A 123 -4.05 42.00 20.57
C GLU A 123 -3.65 42.26 19.11
N LYS A 124 -3.74 41.23 18.26
CA LYS A 124 -3.49 41.29 16.81
C LYS A 124 -4.53 40.44 16.06
N PRO A 125 -5.00 40.86 14.87
CA PRO A 125 -5.82 40.02 14.00
C PRO A 125 -5.10 38.73 13.58
N CYS A 126 -5.83 37.62 13.49
CA CYS A 126 -5.32 36.34 13.01
C CYS A 126 -4.94 36.41 11.52
N ASP A 127 -3.80 35.82 11.17
CA ASP A 127 -3.39 35.54 9.80
C ASP A 127 -3.73 34.09 9.39
N TRP A 128 -3.42 33.75 8.13
CA TRP A 128 -3.64 32.41 7.55
C TRP A 128 -2.61 31.39 8.07
#